data_AF-A0A9W8XCV2-F1
#
_entry.id   AF-A0A9W8XCV2-F1
#
_cell.length_a   1.000
_cell.length_b   1.000
_cell.length_c   1.000
_cell.angle_alpha   90.00
_cell.angle_beta   90.00
_cell.angle_gamma   90.00
#
_symmetry.space_group_name_H-M   'P 1'
#
loop_
_entity.id
_entity.type
_entity.pdbx_description
1 polymer ?
#
loop_
_entity_poly.entity_id
_entity_poly.type
_entity_poly.pdbx_seq_one_letter_code
_entity_poly.pdbx_strand_id
1 'polypeptide(L)'
;MAVNIPRNGIATIGQINAATAAVFNMGADLSSLLATGGALDGGDIISQKMSIGGPDDRVGVLNGALNKLLGTPSGIAGHGKFNEGDASATREDFYLNGDNISFKPELFKQMHQQAIAKGNGTYSVDAIKEHFKNRYAASKAANKQFYFNLPSSAVVMGAYYFIPGFFSNGTIGAGGVANEASITSFYGAKPTRQGAWKDPELTYTHVPERIPEQGWYRRATPMTVVEAVGGHSRRLSLRKACDGRLRCRPILGSWSARYPE
;
A
#
# COMPACT_ATOMS: atom_id res chain seq x y z
N MET A 1 -24.39 1.08 6.67
CA MET A 1 -23.82 2.44 6.76
C MET A 1 -22.51 2.45 6.00
N ALA A 2 -22.32 3.35 5.03
CA ALA A 2 -21.03 3.50 4.35
C ALA A 2 -20.06 4.17 5.34
N VAL A 3 -19.18 3.38 5.95
CA VAL A 3 -18.12 3.91 6.82
C VAL A 3 -16.98 4.37 5.93
N ASN A 4 -17.04 5.63 5.51
CA ASN A 4 -15.99 6.32 4.76
C ASN A 4 -15.37 7.42 5.63
N ILE A 5 -14.16 7.84 5.28
CA ILE A 5 -13.53 9.04 5.85
C ILE A 5 -14.16 10.32 5.28
N PRO A 6 -14.01 11.48 5.97
CA PRO A 6 -14.46 12.77 5.45
C PRO A 6 -13.88 13.11 4.06
N ARG A 7 -14.74 13.61 3.16
CA ARG A 7 -14.35 13.93 1.77
C ARG A 7 -13.42 15.15 1.62
N ASN A 8 -13.18 15.88 2.71
CA ASN A 8 -12.26 17.02 2.72
C ASN A 8 -10.79 16.62 2.94
N GLY A 9 -10.51 15.31 3.04
CA GLY A 9 -9.15 14.78 3.20
C GLY A 9 -8.59 14.85 4.63
N ILE A 10 -9.39 15.26 5.62
CA ILE A 10 -8.96 15.33 7.02
C ILE A 10 -9.76 14.32 7.83
N ALA A 11 -9.05 13.37 8.43
CA ALA A 11 -9.67 12.28 9.17
C ALA A 11 -9.04 12.12 10.56
N THR A 12 -9.85 11.67 11.51
CA THR A 12 -9.38 11.21 12.82
C THR A 12 -8.86 9.78 12.73
N ILE A 13 -8.02 9.38 13.69
CA ILE A 13 -7.60 7.98 13.88
C ILE A 13 -8.82 7.04 13.91
N GLY A 14 -9.86 7.40 14.67
CA GLY A 14 -11.08 6.59 14.77
C GLY A 14 -11.83 6.43 13.43
N GLN A 15 -11.91 7.50 12.63
CA GLN A 15 -12.52 7.45 11.29
C GLN A 15 -11.71 6.57 10.33
N ILE A 16 -10.38 6.67 10.36
CA ILE A 16 -9.51 5.82 9.55
C ILE A 16 -9.69 4.35 9.96
N ASN A 17 -9.63 4.05 11.26
CA ASN A 17 -9.83 2.70 11.78
C ASN A 17 -11.15 2.08 11.38
N ALA A 18 -12.24 2.83 11.50
CA ALA A 18 -13.56 2.34 11.12
C ALA A 18 -13.66 2.10 9.61
N ALA A 19 -13.12 3.01 8.79
CA ALA A 19 -13.18 2.93 7.34
C ALA A 19 -12.31 1.80 6.77
N THR A 20 -11.06 1.66 7.21
CA THR A 20 -10.16 0.59 6.74
C THR A 20 -10.64 -0.79 7.18
N ALA A 21 -11.22 -0.91 8.38
CA ALA A 21 -11.88 -2.12 8.82
C ALA A 21 -13.06 -2.45 7.88
N ALA A 22 -13.98 -1.50 7.67
CA ALA A 22 -15.17 -1.73 6.85
C ALA A 22 -14.85 -2.05 5.38
N VAL A 23 -13.95 -1.29 4.76
CA VAL A 23 -13.65 -1.38 3.33
C VAL A 23 -12.67 -2.50 3.02
N PHE A 24 -11.60 -2.65 3.80
CA PHE A 24 -10.49 -3.55 3.46
C PHE A 24 -10.36 -4.76 4.39
N ASN A 25 -11.15 -4.81 5.47
CA ASN A 25 -10.95 -5.79 6.54
C ASN A 25 -9.53 -5.68 7.12
N MET A 26 -9.05 -4.45 7.30
CA MET A 26 -7.82 -4.19 8.03
C MET A 26 -8.04 -4.51 9.51
N GLY A 27 -7.13 -5.28 10.11
CA GLY A 27 -7.15 -5.59 11.53
C GLY A 27 -6.99 -4.34 12.38
N ALA A 28 -7.61 -4.32 13.56
CA ALA A 28 -7.58 -3.18 14.45
C ALA A 28 -6.15 -2.83 14.91
N ASP A 29 -5.28 -3.85 15.05
CA ASP A 29 -3.87 -3.70 15.37
C ASP A 29 -3.13 -2.91 14.27
N LEU A 30 -3.28 -3.35 13.01
CA LEU A 30 -2.62 -2.75 11.86
C LEU A 30 -3.15 -1.34 11.60
N SER A 31 -4.47 -1.16 11.61
CA SER A 31 -5.06 0.15 11.36
C SER A 31 -4.68 1.15 12.44
N SER A 32 -4.72 0.75 13.73
CA SER A 32 -4.38 1.65 14.82
C SER A 32 -2.90 2.04 14.78
N LEU A 33 -2.01 1.10 14.45
CA LEU A 33 -0.58 1.39 14.27
C LEU A 33 -0.37 2.45 13.18
N LEU A 34 -0.92 2.23 11.99
CA LEU A 34 -0.70 3.12 10.84
C LEU A 34 -1.35 4.50 11.02
N ALA A 35 -2.57 4.54 11.55
CA ALA A 35 -3.28 5.80 11.79
C ALA A 35 -2.66 6.60 12.94
N THR A 36 -2.23 5.94 14.01
CA THR A 36 -1.54 6.63 15.12
C THR A 36 -0.19 7.18 14.67
N GLY A 37 0.58 6.42 13.88
CA GLY A 37 1.82 6.90 13.29
C GLY A 37 1.62 8.16 12.43
N GLY A 38 0.55 8.19 11.63
CA GLY A 38 0.20 9.36 10.81
C GLY A 38 -0.20 10.59 11.62
N ALA A 39 -1.01 10.41 12.66
CA ALA A 39 -1.36 11.52 13.57
C ALA A 39 -0.14 12.05 14.33
N LEU A 40 0.75 11.15 14.74
CA LEU A 40 1.92 11.49 15.55
C LEU A 40 2.98 12.25 14.76
N ASP A 41 3.28 11.84 13.54
CA ASP A 41 4.44 12.35 12.80
C ASP A 41 4.09 13.35 11.69
N GLY A 42 2.85 13.31 11.19
CA GLY A 42 2.36 14.20 10.13
C GLY A 42 1.05 14.92 10.44
N GLY A 43 0.43 14.67 11.60
CA GLY A 43 -0.86 15.24 11.99
C GLY A 43 -0.78 16.01 13.30
N ASP A 44 -1.88 15.98 14.03
CA ASP A 44 -1.97 16.47 15.40
C ASP A 44 -2.46 15.34 16.31
N ILE A 45 -1.56 14.83 17.15
CA ILE A 45 -1.87 13.75 18.09
C ILE A 45 -2.85 14.18 19.19
N ILE A 46 -2.92 15.46 19.53
CA ILE A 46 -3.83 15.96 20.57
C ILE A 46 -5.28 15.88 20.08
N SER A 47 -5.55 16.36 18.86
CA SER A 47 -6.87 16.20 18.23
C SER A 47 -7.07 14.87 17.51
N GLN A 48 -6.02 14.04 17.44
CA GLN A 48 -5.96 12.76 16.70
C GLN A 48 -6.33 12.88 15.21
N LYS A 49 -6.10 14.05 14.61
CA LYS A 49 -6.44 14.34 13.21
C LYS A 49 -5.20 14.36 12.33
N MET A 50 -5.35 13.96 11.08
CA MET A 50 -4.34 14.13 10.05
C MET A 50 -4.98 14.48 8.70
N SER A 51 -4.21 15.15 7.84
CA SER A 51 -4.48 15.20 6.41
C SER A 51 -4.02 13.88 5.79
N ILE A 52 -4.87 13.24 4.98
CA ILE A 52 -4.51 12.04 4.21
C ILE A 52 -3.72 12.36 2.92
N GLY A 53 -3.36 13.63 2.72
CA GLY A 53 -2.46 14.08 1.67
C GLY A 53 -1.27 14.84 2.28
N GLY A 54 -0.96 15.99 1.69
CA GLY A 54 0.08 16.91 2.16
C GLY A 54 -0.36 17.85 3.29
N PRO A 55 0.43 18.91 3.57
CA PRO A 55 0.16 19.87 4.62
C PRO A 55 -1.20 20.56 4.44
N ASP A 56 -1.91 20.79 5.55
CA ASP A 56 -3.21 21.44 5.55
C ASP A 56 -3.39 22.31 6.80
N ASP A 57 -3.68 23.60 6.61
CA ASP A 57 -3.77 24.58 7.70
C ASP A 57 -4.95 24.35 8.65
N ARG A 58 -5.87 23.44 8.31
CA ARG A 58 -6.99 23.03 9.19
C ARG A 58 -6.57 21.93 10.17
N VAL A 59 -5.35 21.41 10.06
CA VAL A 59 -4.75 20.40 10.94
C VAL A 59 -3.62 21.06 11.76
N GLY A 60 -3.48 20.65 13.02
CA GLY A 60 -2.51 21.23 13.96
C GLY A 60 -3.15 21.62 15.28
N VAL A 61 -2.34 22.09 16.22
CA VAL A 61 -2.80 22.47 17.57
C VAL A 61 -3.91 23.51 17.48
N LEU A 62 -5.00 23.26 18.21
CA LEU A 62 -6.23 24.06 18.16
C LEU A 62 -6.83 24.16 16.73
N ASN A 63 -6.82 23.05 15.99
CA ASN A 63 -7.25 22.97 14.58
C ASN A 63 -6.51 23.97 13.68
N GLY A 64 -5.21 24.10 13.89
CA GLY A 64 -4.32 24.92 13.08
C GLY A 64 -4.15 26.38 13.52
N ALA A 65 -4.85 26.82 14.56
CA ALA A 65 -4.77 28.20 15.05
C ALA A 65 -3.34 28.62 15.46
N LEU A 66 -2.48 27.66 15.84
CA LEU A 66 -1.09 27.90 16.22
C LEU A 66 -0.06 27.51 15.14
N ASN A 67 -0.48 27.15 13.92
CA ASN A 67 0.45 26.70 12.88
C ASN A 67 1.48 27.75 12.48
N LYS A 68 1.14 29.04 12.54
CA LYS A 68 2.12 30.13 12.30
C LYS A 68 3.29 30.14 13.29
N LEU A 69 3.08 29.60 14.50
CA LEU A 69 4.09 29.52 15.55
C LEU A 69 4.77 28.15 15.60
N LEU A 70 4.01 27.07 15.41
CA LEU A 70 4.47 25.69 15.61
C LEU A 70 4.79 24.94 14.31
N GLY A 71 4.48 25.54 13.16
CA GLY A 71 4.51 24.88 11.85
C GLY A 71 3.19 24.17 11.52
N THR A 72 2.86 24.11 10.23
CA THR A 72 1.73 23.30 9.73
C THR A 72 2.16 21.84 9.66
N PRO A 73 1.39 20.89 10.24
CA PRO A 73 1.67 19.47 10.10
C PRO A 73 1.73 19.03 8.64
N SER A 74 2.60 18.08 8.33
CA SER A 74 2.90 17.73 6.94
C SER A 74 1.83 16.90 6.23
N GLY A 75 0.83 16.39 6.95
CA GLY A 75 -0.01 15.29 6.50
C GLY A 75 0.79 13.98 6.38
N ILE A 76 0.13 12.91 5.91
CA ILE A 76 0.78 11.61 5.72
C ILE A 76 1.79 11.61 4.55
N ALA A 77 1.77 12.61 3.68
CA ALA A 77 2.72 12.77 2.59
C ALA A 77 4.02 13.50 2.99
N GLY A 78 4.18 13.86 4.27
CA GLY A 78 5.42 14.46 4.76
C GLY A 78 6.61 13.54 4.53
N HIS A 79 7.63 14.02 3.82
CA HIS A 79 8.72 13.16 3.42
C HIS A 79 9.57 12.66 4.59
N GLY A 80 9.92 11.37 4.57
CA GLY A 80 10.79 10.74 5.57
C GLY A 80 10.11 10.52 6.93
N LYS A 81 8.80 10.68 6.97
CA LYS A 81 7.94 10.49 8.14
C LYS A 81 7.48 9.04 8.28
N PHE A 82 6.63 8.75 9.25
CA PHE A 82 6.14 7.40 9.50
C PHE A 82 5.47 6.75 8.27
N ASN A 83 4.62 7.48 7.53
CA ASN A 83 3.80 6.91 6.46
C ASN A 83 4.37 7.03 5.05
N GLU A 84 5.32 7.94 4.82
CA GLU A 84 5.89 8.21 3.49
C GLU A 84 7.40 7.93 3.47
N GLY A 85 7.85 7.29 2.39
CA GLY A 85 9.26 7.09 2.08
C GLY A 85 9.50 6.78 0.61
N ASP A 86 10.78 6.71 0.26
CA ASP A 86 11.23 6.47 -1.11
C ASP A 86 10.97 5.04 -1.58
N ALA A 87 11.12 4.82 -2.90
CA ALA A 87 10.84 3.56 -3.59
C ALA A 87 9.36 3.13 -3.56
N SER A 88 8.46 4.12 -3.49
CA SER A 88 7.01 3.91 -3.62
C SER A 88 6.63 3.23 -4.94
N ALA A 89 5.59 2.40 -4.91
CA ALA A 89 5.18 1.57 -6.04
C ALA A 89 4.77 2.37 -7.28
N THR A 90 4.06 3.49 -7.09
CA THR A 90 3.50 4.29 -8.20
C THR A 90 3.65 5.79 -8.02
N ARG A 91 4.44 6.22 -7.03
CA ARG A 91 4.75 7.62 -6.72
C ARG A 91 6.27 7.80 -6.79
N GLU A 92 6.69 9.02 -7.11
CA GLU A 92 8.10 9.40 -7.17
C GLU A 92 8.66 9.67 -5.78
N ASP A 93 9.99 9.58 -5.69
CA ASP A 93 10.73 9.93 -4.48
C ASP A 93 10.77 11.46 -4.34
N PHE A 94 10.55 11.98 -3.13
CA PHE A 94 10.39 13.41 -2.89
C PHE A 94 11.58 14.24 -3.41
N TYR A 95 12.82 13.79 -3.19
CA TYR A 95 14.00 14.56 -3.58
C TYR A 95 14.33 14.56 -5.08
N LEU A 96 13.58 13.83 -5.91
CA LEU A 96 13.76 13.89 -7.37
C LEU A 96 13.12 15.14 -7.98
N ASN A 97 11.96 15.55 -7.47
CA ASN A 97 11.19 16.66 -8.04
C ASN A 97 10.23 17.40 -7.08
N GLY A 98 10.19 17.01 -5.80
CA GLY A 98 9.33 17.58 -4.77
C GLY A 98 7.89 17.06 -4.75
N ASP A 99 7.51 16.14 -5.64
CA ASP A 99 6.16 15.56 -5.73
C ASP A 99 6.16 14.05 -5.49
N ASN A 100 5.86 13.68 -4.24
CA ASN A 100 5.72 12.30 -3.77
C ASN A 100 4.26 11.84 -3.64
N ILE A 101 3.30 12.63 -4.14
CA ILE A 101 1.86 12.36 -3.98
C ILE A 101 1.24 11.88 -5.28
N SER A 102 1.57 12.56 -6.39
CA SER A 102 0.86 12.36 -7.65
C SER A 102 1.12 10.97 -8.22
N PHE A 103 0.05 10.36 -8.73
CA PHE A 103 0.15 9.09 -9.45
C PHE A 103 1.05 9.24 -10.69
N LYS A 104 1.99 8.30 -10.86
CA LYS A 104 2.91 8.26 -12.00
C LYS A 104 2.55 7.08 -12.90
N PRO A 105 1.92 7.32 -14.08
CA PRO A 105 1.50 6.24 -14.97
C PRO A 105 2.64 5.31 -15.40
N GLU A 106 3.85 5.83 -15.57
CA GLU A 106 5.02 5.03 -15.96
C GLU A 106 5.44 4.04 -14.86
N LEU A 107 5.35 4.44 -13.58
CA LEU A 107 5.64 3.53 -12.47
C LEU A 107 4.56 2.45 -12.34
N PHE A 108 3.29 2.79 -12.61
CA PHE A 108 2.22 1.80 -12.69
C PHE A 108 2.41 0.84 -13.88
N LYS A 109 2.84 1.34 -15.04
CA LYS A 109 3.19 0.51 -16.20
C LYS A 109 4.29 -0.49 -15.83
N GLN A 110 5.34 -0.07 -15.13
CA GLN A 110 6.40 -0.97 -14.65
C GLN A 110 5.84 -2.07 -13.74
N MET A 111 4.89 -1.73 -12.85
CA MET A 111 4.21 -2.70 -11.99
C MET A 111 3.37 -3.70 -12.79
N HIS A 112 2.64 -3.22 -13.81
CA HIS A 112 1.87 -4.06 -14.73
C HIS A 112 2.77 -5.02 -15.52
N GLN A 113 3.93 -4.56 -15.99
CA GLN A 113 4.91 -5.42 -16.65
C GLN A 113 5.33 -6.60 -15.75
N GLN A 114 5.48 -6.38 -14.45
CA GLN A 114 5.76 -7.48 -13.51
C GLN A 114 4.54 -8.39 -13.29
N ALA A 115 3.31 -7.85 -13.32
CA ALA A 115 2.10 -8.68 -13.26
C ALA A 115 2.04 -9.67 -14.45
N ILE A 116 2.44 -9.25 -15.65
CA ILE A 116 2.59 -10.15 -16.81
C ILE A 116 3.75 -11.12 -16.59
N ALA A 117 4.95 -10.61 -16.33
CA ALA A 117 6.18 -11.40 -16.36
C ALA A 117 6.33 -12.40 -15.19
N LYS A 118 5.78 -12.07 -14.02
CA LYS A 118 5.96 -12.82 -12.77
C LYS A 118 4.65 -13.27 -12.13
N GLY A 119 3.53 -12.70 -12.56
CA GLY A 119 2.22 -12.89 -11.93
C GLY A 119 1.16 -13.55 -12.80
N ASN A 120 1.51 -14.05 -13.98
CA ASN A 120 0.57 -14.64 -14.94
C ASN A 120 -0.62 -13.71 -15.23
N GLY A 121 -0.34 -12.41 -15.41
CA GLY A 121 -1.35 -11.38 -15.63
C GLY A 121 -2.09 -10.92 -14.36
N THR A 122 -1.61 -11.27 -13.17
CA THR A 122 -2.13 -10.80 -11.88
C THR A 122 -1.04 -10.09 -11.09
N TYR A 123 -1.44 -9.18 -10.19
CA TYR A 123 -0.53 -8.50 -9.27
C TYR A 123 -0.23 -9.41 -8.06
N SER A 124 0.31 -10.60 -8.34
CA SER A 124 0.67 -11.58 -7.32
C SER A 124 1.77 -11.05 -6.40
N VAL A 125 1.96 -11.70 -5.25
CA VAL A 125 3.06 -11.35 -4.32
C VAL A 125 4.42 -11.39 -5.02
N ASP A 126 4.65 -12.33 -5.95
CA ASP A 126 5.93 -12.43 -6.66
C ASP A 126 6.11 -11.29 -7.68
N ALA A 127 5.04 -10.89 -8.38
CA ALA A 127 5.08 -9.71 -9.26
C ALA A 127 5.38 -8.43 -8.50
N ILE A 128 4.72 -8.24 -7.37
CA ILE A 128 4.85 -7.04 -6.54
C ILE A 128 6.21 -6.97 -5.85
N LYS A 129 6.79 -8.10 -5.45
CA LYS A 129 8.17 -8.17 -4.96
C LYS A 129 9.19 -7.79 -6.03
N GLU A 130 9.02 -8.29 -7.26
CA GLU A 130 9.94 -7.92 -8.35
C GLU A 130 9.81 -6.42 -8.67
N HIS A 131 8.60 -5.88 -8.63
CA HIS A 131 8.37 -4.44 -8.78
C HIS A 131 9.06 -3.63 -7.68
N PHE A 132 8.91 -4.04 -6.42
CA PHE A 132 9.60 -3.41 -5.28
C PHE A 132 11.12 -3.41 -5.45
N LYS A 133 11.70 -4.55 -5.81
CA LYS A 133 13.15 -4.69 -6.06
C LYS A 133 13.61 -3.71 -7.14
N ASN A 134 12.88 -3.61 -8.25
CA ASN A 134 13.21 -2.69 -9.34
C ASN A 134 13.09 -1.23 -8.91
N ARG A 135 12.02 -0.88 -8.18
CA ARG A 135 11.81 0.47 -7.65
C ARG A 135 12.91 0.88 -6.68
N TYR A 136 13.26 0.00 -5.75
CA TYR A 136 14.35 0.23 -4.79
C TYR A 136 15.68 0.49 -5.51
N ALA A 137 16.05 -0.35 -6.48
CA ALA A 137 17.29 -0.18 -7.23
C ALA A 137 17.30 1.13 -8.04
N ALA A 138 16.19 1.46 -8.72
CA ALA A 138 16.05 2.69 -9.50
C ALA A 138 16.13 3.94 -8.61
N SER A 139 15.43 3.93 -7.47
CA SER A 139 15.45 5.01 -6.48
C SER A 139 16.84 5.22 -5.89
N LYS A 140 17.52 4.15 -5.46
CA LYS A 140 18.90 4.23 -4.94
C LYS A 140 19.89 4.77 -5.98
N ALA A 141 19.68 4.47 -7.26
CA ALA A 141 20.53 4.95 -8.34
C ALA A 141 20.28 6.42 -8.72
N ALA A 142 19.02 6.87 -8.72
CA ALA A 142 18.63 8.19 -9.19
C ALA A 142 18.60 9.26 -8.08
N ASN A 143 18.20 8.88 -6.86
CA ASN A 143 18.01 9.81 -5.75
C ASN A 143 19.26 9.86 -4.86
N LYS A 144 20.02 10.96 -4.94
CA LYS A 144 21.22 11.19 -4.09
C LYS A 144 20.89 11.32 -2.61
N GLN A 145 19.62 11.59 -2.28
CA GLN A 145 19.11 11.71 -0.92
C GLN A 145 18.16 10.54 -0.58
N PHE A 146 18.36 9.38 -1.23
CA PHE A 146 17.53 8.20 -1.04
C PHE A 146 17.35 7.85 0.44
N TYR A 147 16.10 7.85 0.89
CA TYR A 147 15.68 7.62 2.27
C TYR A 147 14.90 6.31 2.38
N PHE A 148 15.56 5.30 2.98
CA PHE A 148 14.96 3.98 3.23
C PHE A 148 15.24 3.50 4.65
N ASN A 149 14.89 4.33 5.63
CA ASN A 149 15.13 4.08 7.06
C ASN A 149 13.84 3.78 7.83
N LEU A 150 13.97 3.12 8.98
CA LEU A 150 12.84 2.93 9.89
C LEU A 150 12.39 4.27 10.50
N PRO A 151 11.08 4.45 10.76
CA PRO A 151 10.00 3.47 10.56
C PRO A 151 9.44 3.40 9.13
N SER A 152 9.68 4.44 8.31
CA SER A 152 9.11 4.60 6.96
C SER A 152 9.32 3.38 6.04
N SER A 153 10.54 2.84 5.99
CA SER A 153 10.85 1.70 5.12
C SER A 153 10.04 0.44 5.45
N ALA A 154 9.68 0.23 6.72
CA ALA A 154 8.79 -0.86 7.11
C ALA A 154 7.36 -0.64 6.59
N VAL A 155 6.87 0.60 6.59
CA VAL A 155 5.57 0.95 6.01
C VAL A 155 5.60 0.79 4.49
N VAL A 156 6.66 1.24 3.81
CA VAL A 156 6.83 1.04 2.36
C VAL A 156 6.78 -0.45 2.03
N MET A 157 7.57 -1.29 2.69
CA MET A 157 7.52 -2.74 2.48
C MET A 157 6.12 -3.31 2.73
N GLY A 158 5.48 -2.98 3.86
CA GLY A 158 4.11 -3.42 4.16
C GLY A 158 3.09 -2.99 3.08
N ALA A 159 3.21 -1.76 2.58
CA ALA A 159 2.34 -1.20 1.55
C ALA A 159 2.42 -1.96 0.21
N TYR A 160 3.60 -2.50 -0.15
CA TYR A 160 3.67 -3.40 -1.30
C TYR A 160 2.79 -4.64 -1.08
N TYR A 161 2.80 -5.26 0.11
CA TYR A 161 1.92 -6.41 0.39
C TYR A 161 0.43 -6.06 0.44
N PHE A 162 0.07 -4.80 0.71
CA PHE A 162 -1.31 -4.35 0.66
C PHE A 162 -1.92 -4.45 -0.74
N ILE A 163 -1.11 -4.38 -1.80
CA ILE A 163 -1.58 -4.51 -3.18
C ILE A 163 -2.20 -5.90 -3.43
N PRO A 164 -1.48 -7.03 -3.27
CA PRO A 164 -2.10 -8.35 -3.39
C PRO A 164 -3.04 -8.68 -2.23
N GLY A 165 -2.84 -8.09 -1.05
CA GLY A 165 -3.60 -8.42 0.15
C GLY A 165 -4.97 -7.75 0.24
N PHE A 166 -4.99 -6.41 0.24
CA PHE A 166 -6.22 -5.63 0.41
C PHE A 166 -6.94 -5.34 -0.89
N PHE A 167 -6.22 -5.11 -1.99
CA PHE A 167 -6.86 -4.76 -3.26
C PHE A 167 -7.32 -5.97 -4.06
N SER A 168 -6.96 -7.19 -3.65
CA SER A 168 -7.49 -8.40 -4.27
C SER A 168 -9.01 -8.45 -4.26
N ASN A 169 -9.60 -8.98 -5.35
CA ASN A 169 -11.02 -9.25 -5.39
C ASN A 169 -11.32 -10.57 -4.67
N GLY A 170 -11.85 -10.49 -3.45
CA GLY A 170 -12.20 -11.62 -2.60
C GLY A 170 -13.25 -12.60 -3.16
N THR A 171 -13.93 -12.26 -4.26
CA THR A 171 -14.86 -13.20 -4.94
C THR A 171 -14.16 -14.22 -5.83
N ILE A 172 -12.86 -14.03 -6.10
CA ILE A 172 -12.12 -14.84 -7.05
C ILE A 172 -11.09 -15.69 -6.30
N GLY A 173 -11.14 -17.01 -6.49
CA GLY A 173 -10.20 -17.95 -5.87
C GLY A 173 -10.36 -18.09 -4.34
N ALA A 174 -9.54 -18.93 -3.73
CA ALA A 174 -9.61 -19.25 -2.30
C ALA A 174 -8.85 -18.24 -1.40
N GLY A 175 -9.08 -16.94 -1.61
CA GLY A 175 -8.38 -15.87 -0.87
C GLY A 175 -8.35 -14.49 -1.56
N GLY A 176 -8.96 -14.37 -2.73
CA GLY A 176 -8.96 -13.17 -3.54
C GLY A 176 -7.85 -13.16 -4.60
N VAL A 177 -8.12 -12.54 -5.75
CA VAL A 177 -7.11 -12.32 -6.81
C VAL A 177 -6.95 -10.82 -7.06
N ALA A 178 -5.71 -10.33 -6.96
CA ALA A 178 -5.34 -8.98 -7.36
C ALA A 178 -5.25 -8.90 -8.89
N ASN A 179 -6.42 -8.77 -9.51
CA ASN A 179 -6.57 -8.70 -10.97
C ASN A 179 -6.52 -7.25 -11.48
N GLU A 180 -6.44 -7.10 -12.80
CA GLU A 180 -6.48 -5.81 -13.49
C GLU A 180 -7.58 -4.90 -12.96
N ALA A 181 -8.84 -5.35 -13.00
CA ALA A 181 -10.00 -4.54 -12.63
C ALA A 181 -9.91 -3.97 -11.21
N SER A 182 -9.42 -4.77 -10.27
CA SER A 182 -9.25 -4.34 -8.88
C SER A 182 -8.11 -3.33 -8.72
N ILE A 183 -6.90 -3.67 -9.20
CA ILE A 183 -5.71 -2.85 -8.98
C ILE A 183 -5.78 -1.53 -9.74
N THR A 184 -6.24 -1.54 -10.99
CA THR A 184 -6.39 -0.30 -11.78
C THR A 184 -7.39 0.66 -11.13
N SER A 185 -8.49 0.14 -10.57
CA SER A 185 -9.49 0.96 -9.87
C SER A 185 -8.93 1.62 -8.61
N PHE A 186 -8.23 0.87 -7.75
CA PHE A 186 -7.68 1.41 -6.50
C PHE A 186 -6.55 2.41 -6.73
N TYR A 187 -5.72 2.21 -7.75
CA TYR A 187 -4.65 3.16 -8.10
C TYR A 187 -5.12 4.31 -9.00
N GLY A 188 -6.38 4.31 -9.45
CA GLY A 188 -6.85 5.31 -10.40
C GLY A 188 -6.17 5.20 -11.77
N ALA A 189 -5.64 4.03 -12.13
CA ALA A 189 -5.02 3.79 -13.42
C ALA A 189 -6.10 3.47 -14.47
N LYS A 190 -6.12 4.20 -15.58
CA LYS A 190 -7.00 3.92 -16.72
C LYS A 190 -6.18 3.51 -17.93
N PRO A 191 -6.34 2.27 -18.46
CA PRO A 191 -5.61 1.86 -19.64
C PRO A 191 -5.99 2.73 -20.84
N THR A 192 -5.01 3.12 -21.64
CA THR A 192 -5.23 3.94 -22.85
C THR A 192 -5.89 3.16 -23.99
N ARG A 193 -5.76 1.82 -23.97
CA ARG A 193 -6.36 0.89 -24.92
C ARG A 193 -7.13 -0.20 -24.19
N GLN A 194 -8.34 -0.48 -24.65
CA GLN A 194 -9.16 -1.58 -24.13
C GLN A 194 -8.67 -2.94 -24.65
N GLY A 195 -8.86 -4.00 -23.86
CA GLY A 195 -8.52 -5.37 -24.26
C GLY A 195 -7.02 -5.66 -24.40
N ALA A 196 -6.16 -4.73 -24.02
CA ALA A 196 -4.71 -4.81 -24.20
C ALA A 196 -3.95 -5.25 -22.93
N TRP A 197 -4.62 -5.89 -21.95
CA TRP A 197 -4.01 -6.24 -20.67
C TRP A 197 -2.75 -7.13 -20.77
N LYS A 198 -2.67 -7.97 -21.80
CA LYS A 198 -1.51 -8.84 -22.05
C LYS A 198 -0.34 -8.11 -22.73
N ASP A 199 -0.51 -6.85 -23.09
CA ASP A 199 0.48 -6.02 -23.75
C ASP A 199 1.37 -5.32 -22.70
N PRO A 200 2.67 -5.64 -22.60
CA PRO A 200 3.59 -4.99 -21.65
C PRO A 200 3.84 -3.51 -21.97
N GLU A 201 3.47 -3.05 -23.17
CA GLU A 201 3.57 -1.66 -23.59
C GLU A 201 2.25 -0.87 -23.41
N LEU A 202 1.25 -1.46 -22.75
CA LEU A 202 0.05 -0.74 -22.35
C LEU A 202 0.41 0.45 -21.46
N THR A 203 -0.06 1.63 -21.87
CA THR A 203 0.11 2.87 -21.10
C THR A 203 -1.16 3.22 -20.34
N TYR A 204 -1.00 4.07 -19.34
CA TYR A 204 -2.08 4.43 -18.42
C TYR A 204 -2.24 5.95 -18.34
N THR A 205 -3.45 6.37 -18.04
CA THR A 205 -3.76 7.74 -17.58
C THR A 205 -4.28 7.68 -16.14
N HIS A 206 -4.34 8.83 -15.48
CA HIS A 206 -4.87 8.92 -14.12
C HIS A 206 -6.35 9.33 -14.13
N VAL A 207 -7.13 8.65 -13.30
CA VAL A 207 -8.52 8.98 -12.95
C VAL A 207 -8.67 8.85 -11.43
N PRO A 208 -9.72 9.41 -10.79
CA PRO A 208 -9.88 9.29 -9.35
C PRO A 208 -9.89 7.83 -8.85
N GLU A 209 -9.11 7.58 -7.80
CA GLU A 209 -9.07 6.31 -7.08
C GLU A 209 -10.45 5.94 -6.55
N ARG A 210 -10.85 4.67 -6.73
CA ARG A 210 -12.19 4.21 -6.32
C ARG A 210 -12.21 2.71 -6.03
N ILE A 211 -13.13 2.30 -5.18
CA ILE A 211 -13.50 0.89 -5.02
C ILE A 211 -14.09 0.42 -6.37
N PRO A 212 -13.74 -0.77 -6.88
CA PRO A 212 -14.30 -1.26 -8.13
C PRO A 212 -15.84 -1.29 -8.08
N GLU A 213 -16.47 -0.80 -9.14
CA GLU A 213 -17.92 -0.55 -9.17
C GLU A 213 -18.77 -1.82 -9.03
N GLN A 214 -18.25 -2.96 -9.48
CA GLN A 214 -18.99 -4.22 -9.50
C GLN A 214 -18.10 -5.40 -9.12
N GLY A 215 -18.68 -6.34 -8.37
CA GLY A 215 -18.12 -7.67 -8.14
C GLY A 215 -16.86 -7.71 -7.28
N TRP A 216 -16.41 -6.58 -6.71
CA TRP A 216 -15.29 -6.56 -5.77
C TRP A 216 -15.77 -6.70 -4.34
N TYR A 217 -15.14 -7.61 -3.60
CA TYR A 217 -15.38 -7.80 -2.18
C TYR A 217 -14.04 -7.85 -1.46
N ARG A 218 -13.99 -7.24 -0.28
CA ARG A 218 -12.84 -7.29 0.61
C ARG A 218 -12.53 -8.72 1.04
N ARG A 219 -11.28 -8.96 1.43
CA ARG A 219 -10.84 -10.24 2.00
C ARG A 219 -11.70 -10.67 3.21
N ALA A 220 -11.88 -11.98 3.38
CA ALA A 220 -12.73 -12.54 4.45
C ALA A 220 -12.07 -12.51 5.84
N THR A 221 -10.74 -12.59 5.91
CA THR A 221 -9.99 -12.61 7.18
C THR A 221 -9.33 -11.25 7.42
N PRO A 222 -9.34 -10.71 8.65
CA PRO A 222 -8.68 -9.44 8.93
C PRO A 222 -7.15 -9.49 8.74
N MET A 223 -6.55 -8.44 8.16
CA MET A 223 -5.08 -8.37 8.02
C MET A 223 -4.47 -7.75 9.26
N THR A 224 -3.64 -8.51 9.95
CA THR A 224 -2.93 -8.07 11.15
C THR A 224 -1.55 -7.52 10.82
N VAL A 225 -0.91 -6.87 11.78
CA VAL A 225 0.49 -6.41 11.64
C VAL A 225 1.42 -7.59 11.32
N VAL A 226 1.20 -8.74 11.97
CA VAL A 226 1.99 -9.96 11.75
C VAL A 226 1.87 -10.48 10.32
N GLU A 227 0.67 -10.37 9.72
CA GLU A 227 0.48 -10.70 8.32
C GLU A 227 1.18 -9.69 7.41
N ALA A 228 1.01 -8.39 7.64
CA ALA A 228 1.60 -7.33 6.83
C ALA A 228 3.14 -7.43 6.77
N VAL A 229 3.79 -7.72 7.91
CA VAL A 229 5.24 -7.90 7.98
C VAL A 229 5.68 -9.22 7.34
N GLY A 230 5.00 -10.33 7.66
CA GLY A 230 5.39 -11.67 7.21
C GLY A 230 4.86 -12.08 5.83
N GLY A 231 4.00 -11.28 5.20
CA GLY A 231 3.31 -11.59 3.94
C GLY A 231 4.28 -11.79 2.77
N HIS A 232 5.41 -11.10 2.81
CA HIS A 232 6.51 -11.26 1.85
C HIS A 232 7.23 -12.61 1.98
N SER A 233 7.19 -13.27 3.12
CA SER A 233 7.92 -14.53 3.35
C SER A 233 7.07 -15.77 3.10
N ARG A 234 5.75 -15.62 3.02
CA ARG A 234 4.84 -16.75 2.83
C ARG A 234 4.63 -17.04 1.35
N ARG A 235 5.25 -18.13 0.87
CA ARG A 235 4.57 -18.98 -0.12
C ARG A 235 3.36 -19.52 0.64
N LEU A 236 2.17 -18.92 0.46
CA LEU A 236 0.95 -19.40 1.09
C LEU A 236 0.78 -20.86 0.65
N SER A 237 1.15 -21.77 1.56
CA SER A 237 0.76 -23.16 1.48
C SER A 237 -0.76 -23.13 1.34
N LEU A 238 -1.23 -23.54 0.16
CA LEU A 238 -2.57 -24.05 -0.03
C LEU A 238 -2.93 -24.83 1.23
N ARG A 239 -4.12 -24.55 1.76
CA ARG A 239 -4.73 -25.34 2.82
C ARG A 239 -4.42 -26.80 2.51
N LYS A 240 -3.84 -27.51 3.48
CA LYS A 240 -3.73 -28.96 3.44
C LYS A 240 -5.08 -29.49 2.95
N ALA A 241 -5.12 -30.01 1.73
CA ALA A 241 -6.10 -31.03 1.41
C ALA A 241 -5.72 -32.18 2.35
N CYS A 242 -6.44 -32.30 3.46
CA CYS A 242 -6.33 -33.47 4.31
C CYS A 242 -6.90 -34.64 3.52
N ASP A 243 -6.05 -35.32 2.75
CA ASP A 243 -6.33 -36.68 2.34
C ASP A 243 -5.94 -37.62 3.50
N GLY A 244 -6.96 -38.06 4.24
CA GLY A 244 -7.17 -39.44 4.66
C GLY A 244 -6.16 -40.18 5.55
N ARG A 245 -4.89 -39.78 5.69
CA ARG A 245 -3.91 -40.55 6.48
C ARG A 245 -2.96 -39.65 7.28
N LEU A 246 -3.13 -39.72 8.60
CA LEU A 246 -2.28 -39.13 9.62
C LEU A 246 -0.79 -39.46 9.41
N ARG A 247 0.00 -38.45 9.02
CA ARG A 247 1.39 -38.20 9.46
C ARG A 247 1.89 -36.88 8.90
N CYS A 248 1.93 -35.84 9.73
CA CYS A 248 2.64 -34.59 9.43
C CYS A 248 4.03 -34.67 10.10
N ARG A 249 5.11 -34.54 9.32
CA ARG A 249 6.45 -34.22 9.85
C ARG A 249 6.83 -32.78 9.45
N PRO A 250 7.41 -31.98 10.34
CA PRO A 250 7.92 -30.66 9.99
C PRO A 250 9.23 -30.82 9.20
N ILE A 251 9.33 -30.18 8.03
CA ILE A 251 10.61 -29.94 7.37
C ILE A 251 11.11 -28.59 7.88
N LEU A 252 12.04 -28.62 8.83
CA LEU A 252 12.82 -27.46 9.24
C LEU A 252 13.84 -27.16 8.12
N GLY A 253 13.51 -26.20 7.26
CA GLY A 253 14.48 -25.58 6.34
C GLY A 253 15.13 -24.37 7.02
N SER A 254 16.42 -24.47 7.32
CA SER A 254 17.25 -23.37 7.81
C SER A 254 17.35 -22.25 6.78
N TRP A 255 17.18 -20.99 7.21
CA TRP A 255 17.41 -19.80 6.40
C TRP A 255 18.71 -19.12 6.83
N SER A 256 19.67 -19.00 5.90
CA SER A 256 20.75 -18.02 5.98
C SER A 256 20.33 -16.80 5.16
N ALA A 257 20.07 -15.67 5.81
CA ALA A 257 19.92 -14.39 5.15
C ALA A 257 21.31 -13.91 4.69
N ARG A 258 21.58 -13.96 3.38
CA ARG A 258 22.63 -13.14 2.76
C ARG A 258 21.95 -11.93 2.14
N TYR A 259 22.17 -10.78 2.74
CA TYR A 259 21.92 -9.49 2.09
C TYR A 259 23.00 -9.29 1.01
N PRO A 260 22.66 -8.79 -0.19
CA PRO A 260 23.67 -8.34 -1.13
C PRO A 260 24.27 -7.02 -0.63
N GLU A 261 25.61 -6.94 -0.67
CA GLU A 261 26.39 -5.70 -0.49
C GLU A 261 26.03 -4.64 -1.54
#